data_AF-A0A166Q7V8-F1
#
_entry.id   AF-A0A166Q7V8-F1
#
_cell.length_a   1.000
_cell.length_b   1.000
_cell.length_c   1.000
_cell.angle_alpha   90.00
_cell.angle_beta   90.00
_cell.angle_gamma   90.00
#
_symmetry.space_group_name_H-M   'P 1'
#
loop_
_entity.id
_entity.type
_entity.pdbx_description
1 polymer ?
#
loop_
_entity_poly.entity_id
_entity_poly.type
_entity_poly.pdbx_seq_one_letter_code
_entity_poly.pdbx_strand_id
1 'polypeptide(L)'
;MGFNHMACECGAHICWVCMGIFDTNSVYEHLRTAHGGLYEADRNGAELPFQGADFQVAEQLEALRLIALRRAQLAQQQFHEAEDAQHRHAQRLLYPMQVDPEDRARTAEFHRRVEDIRRAQQEAEDERDRLTRAHQLLQDLEEGIRVGTAELHRRAENIRREEQERIRREAVEQQQKDAVGDWGCVM
;
A
#
# COMPACT_ATOMS: atom_id res chain seq x y z
N MET A 1 -22.98 -66.92 36.43
CA MET A 1 -23.25 -68.36 36.29
C MET A 1 -23.00 -68.75 34.84
N GLY A 2 -21.79 -69.24 34.54
CA GLY A 2 -21.39 -69.66 33.21
C GLY A 2 -21.48 -71.18 33.09
N PHE A 3 -21.98 -71.68 31.96
CA PHE A 3 -22.02 -73.11 31.67
C PHE A 3 -20.70 -73.48 30.99
N ASN A 4 -19.86 -74.31 31.62
CA ASN A 4 -18.50 -74.63 31.14
C ASN A 4 -18.44 -75.59 29.94
N HIS A 5 -19.56 -75.70 29.21
CA HIS A 5 -19.78 -76.64 28.14
C HIS A 5 -20.44 -75.95 26.94
N MET A 6 -19.80 -76.04 25.78
CA MET A 6 -20.37 -75.63 24.50
C MET A 6 -20.47 -76.82 23.56
N ALA A 7 -21.64 -77.02 22.94
CA ALA A 7 -21.84 -78.04 21.92
C ALA A 7 -21.82 -77.38 20.53
N CYS A 8 -21.04 -77.93 19.60
CA CYS A 8 -21.04 -77.52 18.21
C CYS A 8 -22.09 -78.32 17.42
N GLU A 9 -22.65 -77.72 16.37
CA GLU A 9 -23.62 -78.37 15.48
C GLU A 9 -23.05 -79.60 14.76
N CYS A 10 -21.72 -79.75 14.69
CA CYS A 10 -21.07 -80.96 14.18
C CYS A 10 -21.09 -82.15 15.16
N GLY A 11 -21.62 -81.97 16.38
CA GLY A 11 -21.71 -82.99 17.42
C GLY A 11 -20.51 -83.03 18.38
N ALA A 12 -19.53 -82.14 18.21
CA ALA A 12 -18.40 -82.02 19.13
C ALA A 12 -18.78 -81.21 20.38
N HIS A 13 -18.30 -81.64 21.54
CA HIS A 13 -18.56 -80.99 22.83
C HIS A 13 -17.26 -80.42 23.41
N ILE A 14 -17.21 -79.12 23.68
CA ILE A 14 -16.00 -78.38 24.04
C ILE A 14 -16.10 -77.88 25.49
N CYS A 15 -15.05 -78.11 26.28
CA CYS A 15 -14.90 -77.46 27.58
C CYS A 15 -14.23 -76.10 27.41
N TRP A 16 -14.90 -75.01 27.77
CA TRP A 16 -14.35 -73.65 27.62
C TRP A 16 -13.14 -73.37 28.53
N VAL A 17 -13.04 -74.09 29.65
CA VAL A 17 -11.96 -73.89 30.64
C VAL A 17 -10.61 -74.36 30.09
N CYS A 18 -10.58 -75.52 29.44
CA CYS A 18 -9.33 -76.13 28.93
C CYS A 18 -9.26 -76.21 27.40
N MET A 19 -10.33 -75.82 26.70
CA MET A 19 -10.48 -75.90 25.25
C MET A 19 -10.36 -77.31 24.65
N GLY A 20 -10.54 -78.36 25.46
CA GLY A 20 -10.56 -79.75 25.01
C GLY A 20 -11.85 -80.10 24.25
N ILE A 21 -11.73 -81.01 23.26
CA ILE A 21 -12.85 -81.50 22.45
C ILE A 21 -13.18 -82.94 22.87
N PHE A 22 -14.46 -83.17 23.14
CA PHE A 22 -15.01 -84.40 23.69
C PHE A 22 -16.28 -84.80 22.93
N ASP A 23 -16.73 -86.03 23.14
CA ASP A 23 -18.06 -86.47 22.73
C ASP A 23 -19.09 -86.19 23.84
N THR A 24 -20.38 -86.38 23.53
CA THR A 24 -21.50 -86.09 24.43
C THR A 24 -21.40 -86.85 25.77
N ASN A 25 -20.79 -88.04 25.78
CA ASN A 25 -20.74 -88.88 26.98
C ASN A 25 -19.52 -88.57 27.86
N SER A 26 -18.40 -88.20 27.25
CA SER A 26 -17.14 -87.92 27.94
C SER A 26 -17.03 -86.49 28.49
N VAL A 27 -17.70 -85.51 27.88
CA VAL A 27 -17.60 -84.10 28.31
C VAL A 27 -18.10 -83.89 29.75
N TYR A 28 -19.18 -84.57 30.15
CA TYR A 28 -19.76 -84.43 31.49
C TYR A 28 -18.95 -85.15 32.57
N GLU A 29 -18.24 -86.23 32.21
CA GLU A 29 -17.28 -86.86 33.11
C GLU A 29 -16.08 -85.94 33.33
N HIS A 30 -15.49 -85.42 32.24
CA HIS A 30 -14.38 -84.49 32.30
C HIS A 30 -14.67 -83.24 33.15
N LEU A 31 -15.83 -82.59 32.95
CA LEU A 31 -16.21 -81.41 33.74
C LEU A 31 -16.33 -81.72 35.24
N ARG A 32 -16.85 -82.91 35.59
CA ARG A 32 -16.97 -83.33 37.00
C ARG A 32 -15.62 -83.66 37.63
N THR A 33 -14.75 -84.38 36.92
CA THR A 33 -13.48 -84.85 37.48
C THR A 33 -12.38 -83.80 37.45
N ALA A 34 -12.27 -83.03 36.36
CA ALA A 34 -11.19 -82.07 36.16
C ALA A 34 -11.53 -80.66 36.68
N HIS A 35 -12.81 -80.26 36.58
CA HIS A 35 -13.24 -78.90 36.89
C HIS A 35 -14.25 -78.83 38.06
N GLY A 36 -14.48 -79.95 38.76
CA GLY A 36 -15.27 -80.00 39.99
C GLY A 36 -16.78 -79.90 39.81
N GLY A 37 -17.30 -79.96 38.58
CA GLY A 37 -18.74 -79.94 38.30
C GLY A 37 -19.13 -79.15 37.05
N LEU A 38 -20.44 -79.19 36.74
CA LEU A 38 -21.08 -78.43 35.66
C LEU A 38 -21.32 -76.95 36.02
N TYR A 39 -21.43 -76.67 37.31
CA TYR A 39 -21.49 -75.33 37.88
C TYR A 39 -20.17 -75.13 38.61
N GLU A 40 -19.44 -74.09 38.23
CA GLU A 40 -18.12 -73.82 38.80
C GLU A 40 -18.13 -73.90 40.32
N ALA A 41 -17.12 -74.61 40.82
CA ALA A 41 -16.65 -74.47 42.17
C ALA A 41 -16.43 -72.99 42.46
N ASP A 42 -17.30 -72.42 43.29
CA ASP A 42 -17.15 -71.13 43.96
C ASP A 42 -16.03 -71.24 45.01
N ARG A 43 -14.83 -71.53 44.52
CA ARG A 43 -13.56 -71.53 45.24
C ARG A 43 -12.54 -70.84 44.35
N ASN A 44 -12.76 -69.55 44.13
CA ASN A 44 -11.75 -68.50 44.11
C ASN A 44 -12.47 -67.17 43.93
N GLY A 45 -12.62 -66.41 45.02
CA GLY A 45 -13.27 -65.12 45.04
C GLY A 45 -12.65 -64.12 44.07
N ALA A 46 -13.31 -63.90 42.95
CA ALA A 46 -13.15 -62.69 42.16
C ALA A 46 -14.32 -61.77 42.49
N GLU A 47 -14.18 -61.09 43.62
CA GLU A 47 -14.88 -59.84 43.93
C GLU A 47 -14.82 -58.92 42.69
N LEU A 48 -15.96 -58.37 42.28
CA LEU A 48 -16.00 -57.31 41.27
C LEU A 48 -15.16 -56.12 41.77
N PRO A 49 -14.07 -55.71 41.09
CA PRO A 49 -13.14 -54.73 41.61
C PRO A 49 -13.61 -53.31 41.24
N PHE A 50 -14.68 -52.84 41.86
CA PHE A 50 -15.06 -51.43 41.84
C PHE A 50 -15.41 -50.95 43.26
N GLN A 51 -14.40 -50.95 44.13
CA GLN A 51 -14.45 -50.28 45.45
C GLN A 51 -13.47 -49.09 45.53
N GLY A 52 -13.16 -48.43 44.39
CA GLY A 52 -12.17 -47.35 44.30
C GLY A 52 -12.67 -45.99 43.79
N ALA A 53 -13.97 -45.82 43.55
CA ALA A 53 -14.52 -44.65 42.88
C ALA A 53 -14.35 -43.32 43.66
N ASP A 54 -14.41 -43.36 44.99
CA ASP A 54 -14.38 -42.13 45.80
C ASP A 54 -12.97 -41.51 45.93
N PHE A 55 -11.92 -42.34 45.91
CA PHE A 55 -10.54 -41.85 46.03
C PHE A 55 -10.04 -41.24 44.70
N GLN A 56 -10.44 -41.83 43.56
CA GLN A 56 -10.06 -41.33 42.24
C GLN A 56 -10.76 -40.01 41.87
N VAL A 57 -12.00 -39.81 42.34
CA VAL A 57 -12.76 -38.56 42.11
C VAL A 57 -12.18 -37.39 42.93
N ALA A 58 -11.75 -37.62 44.17
CA ALA A 58 -11.13 -36.59 45.00
C ALA A 58 -9.78 -36.11 44.43
N GLU A 59 -8.94 -37.03 43.96
CA GLU A 59 -7.65 -36.71 43.33
C GLU A 59 -7.84 -35.93 42.02
N GLN A 60 -8.84 -36.33 41.23
CA GLN A 60 -9.20 -35.64 39.99
C GLN A 60 -9.73 -34.22 40.23
N LEU A 61 -10.54 -34.01 41.28
CA LEU A 61 -11.02 -32.68 41.67
C LEU A 61 -9.87 -31.77 42.15
N GLU A 62 -8.92 -32.30 42.92
CA GLU A 62 -7.75 -31.54 43.36
C GLU A 62 -6.84 -31.18 42.19
N ALA A 63 -6.63 -32.10 41.24
CA ALA A 63 -5.88 -31.81 40.01
C ALA A 63 -6.53 -30.69 39.19
N LEU A 64 -7.86 -30.70 39.04
CA LEU A 64 -8.60 -29.63 38.37
C LEU A 64 -8.50 -28.29 39.11
N ARG A 65 -8.54 -28.31 40.45
CA ARG A 65 -8.37 -27.12 41.28
C ARG A 65 -6.99 -26.49 41.08
N LEU A 66 -5.93 -27.30 41.06
CA LEU A 66 -4.56 -26.84 40.81
C LEU A 66 -4.41 -26.25 39.40
N ILE A 67 -5.01 -26.88 38.39
CA ILE A 67 -5.03 -26.34 37.01
C ILE A 67 -5.76 -24.99 36.97
N ALA A 68 -6.90 -24.87 37.64
CA ALA A 68 -7.66 -23.63 37.68
C ALA A 68 -6.87 -22.50 38.35
N LEU A 69 -6.20 -22.77 39.47
CA LEU A 69 -5.32 -21.82 40.16
C LEU A 69 -4.16 -21.38 39.26
N ARG A 70 -3.50 -22.33 38.58
CA ARG A 70 -2.40 -22.02 37.68
C ARG A 70 -2.85 -21.16 36.50
N ARG A 71 -4.02 -21.43 35.93
CA ARG A 71 -4.61 -20.63 34.86
C ARG A 71 -4.94 -19.21 35.32
N ALA A 72 -5.50 -19.05 36.52
CA ALA A 72 -5.79 -17.74 37.09
C ALA A 72 -4.51 -16.91 37.31
N GLN A 73 -3.45 -17.55 37.83
CA GLN A 73 -2.14 -16.90 38.01
C GLN A 73 -1.53 -16.44 36.67
N LEU A 74 -1.56 -17.30 35.65
CA LEU A 74 -1.05 -16.95 34.31
C LEU A 74 -1.87 -15.82 33.67
N ALA A 75 -3.20 -15.86 33.79
CA ALA A 75 -4.05 -14.78 33.31
C ALA A 75 -3.70 -13.45 33.99
N GLN A 76 -3.51 -13.45 35.31
CA GLN A 76 -3.11 -12.25 36.05
C GLN A 76 -1.74 -11.72 35.62
N GLN A 77 -0.76 -12.60 35.39
CA GLN A 77 0.56 -12.21 34.86
C GLN A 77 0.43 -11.57 33.47
N GLN A 78 -0.34 -12.18 32.58
CA GLN A 78 -0.57 -11.65 31.23
C GLN A 78 -1.24 -10.27 31.25
N PHE A 79 -2.18 -10.03 32.18
CA PHE A 79 -2.79 -8.71 32.35
C PHE A 79 -1.75 -7.66 32.73
N HIS A 80 -0.91 -7.94 33.74
CA HIS A 80 0.13 -7.00 34.16
C HIS A 80 1.17 -6.76 33.05
N GLU A 81 1.60 -7.80 32.35
CA GLU A 81 2.52 -7.65 31.21
C GLU A 81 1.93 -6.81 30.08
N ALA A 82 0.64 -6.99 29.79
CA ALA A 82 -0.07 -6.21 28.77
C ALA A 82 -0.20 -4.73 29.19
N GLU A 83 -0.54 -4.48 30.44
CA GLU A 83 -0.62 -3.12 31.00
C GLU A 83 0.75 -2.43 30.96
N ASP A 84 1.80 -3.11 31.39
CA ASP A 84 3.18 -2.61 31.33
C ASP A 84 3.64 -2.36 29.88
N ALA A 85 3.28 -3.25 28.95
CA ALA A 85 3.59 -3.07 27.53
C ALA A 85 2.87 -1.85 26.95
N GLN A 86 1.59 -1.67 27.28
CA GLN A 86 0.82 -0.49 26.91
C GLN A 86 1.42 0.78 27.52
N HIS A 87 1.82 0.74 28.79
CA HIS A 87 2.44 1.87 29.46
C HIS A 87 3.77 2.27 28.80
N ARG A 88 4.63 1.29 28.49
CA ARG A 88 5.89 1.54 27.75
C ARG A 88 5.63 2.10 26.36
N HIS A 89 4.62 1.59 25.66
CA HIS A 89 4.25 2.11 24.34
C HIS A 89 3.74 3.55 24.42
N ALA A 90 2.85 3.84 25.37
CA ALA A 90 2.34 5.17 25.62
C ALA A 90 3.47 6.16 25.97
N GLN A 91 4.42 5.77 26.83
CA GLN A 91 5.59 6.60 27.13
C GLN A 91 6.43 6.92 25.88
N ARG A 92 6.63 5.97 24.97
CA ARG A 92 7.35 6.22 23.70
C ARG A 92 6.64 7.19 22.77
N LEU A 93 5.30 7.19 22.78
CA LEU A 93 4.51 8.13 21.98
C LEU A 93 4.47 9.53 22.61
N LEU A 94 4.41 9.61 23.94
CA LEU A 94 4.33 10.87 24.68
C LEU A 94 5.67 11.62 24.70
N TYR A 95 6.79 10.90 24.70
CA TYR A 95 8.11 11.50 24.53
C TYR A 95 8.58 11.29 23.09
N PRO A 96 8.30 12.24 22.16
CA PRO A 96 8.93 12.20 20.86
C PRO A 96 10.44 12.15 21.09
N MET A 97 11.07 11.13 20.53
CA MET A 97 12.51 10.97 20.48
C MET A 97 13.10 12.35 20.16
N GLN A 98 13.91 12.89 21.07
CA GLN A 98 14.44 14.24 20.94
C GLN A 98 15.19 14.30 19.60
N VAL A 99 14.58 14.92 18.59
CA VAL A 99 15.21 15.08 17.28
C VAL A 99 16.49 15.87 17.52
N ASP A 100 17.61 15.29 17.11
CA ASP A 100 18.92 15.87 17.30
C ASP A 100 18.92 17.34 16.84
N PRO A 101 19.37 18.29 17.67
CA PRO A 101 19.55 19.68 17.27
C PRO A 101 20.29 19.84 15.93
N GLU A 102 21.26 18.95 15.64
CA GLU A 102 21.96 18.93 14.37
C GLU A 102 21.05 18.57 13.20
N ASP A 103 20.18 17.57 13.33
CA ASP A 103 19.26 17.17 12.27
C ASP A 103 18.24 18.28 11.98
N ARG A 104 17.79 19.00 13.02
CA ARG A 104 16.96 20.20 12.85
C ARG A 104 17.71 21.31 12.12
N ALA A 105 18.97 21.54 12.48
CA ALA A 105 19.80 22.54 11.82
C ALA A 105 20.05 22.22 10.35
N ARG A 106 20.35 20.95 10.02
CA ARG A 106 20.51 20.46 8.64
C ARG A 106 19.22 20.64 7.84
N THR A 107 18.08 20.28 8.42
CA THR A 107 16.77 20.45 7.77
C THR A 107 16.46 21.92 7.51
N ALA A 108 16.70 22.79 8.49
CA ALA A 108 16.51 24.23 8.34
C ALA A 108 17.46 24.83 7.29
N GLU A 109 18.71 24.39 7.24
CA GLU A 109 19.67 24.83 6.23
C GLU A 109 19.25 24.40 4.82
N PHE A 110 18.79 23.15 4.67
CA PHE A 110 18.25 22.67 3.40
C PHE A 110 17.09 23.54 2.92
N HIS A 111 16.12 23.85 3.79
CA HIS A 111 15.02 24.73 3.42
C HIS A 111 15.48 26.14 3.03
N ARG A 112 16.45 26.71 3.75
CA ARG A 112 17.03 28.02 3.38
C ARG A 112 17.64 27.98 1.98
N ARG A 113 18.47 26.97 1.68
CA ARG A 113 19.09 26.82 0.36
C ARG A 113 18.06 26.69 -0.76
N VAL A 114 16.98 25.94 -0.52
CA VAL A 114 15.89 25.79 -1.50
C VAL A 114 15.21 27.14 -1.77
N GLU A 115 14.91 27.92 -0.73
CA GLU A 115 14.32 29.25 -0.90
C GLU A 115 15.27 30.24 -1.59
N ASP A 116 16.57 30.19 -1.29
CA ASP A 116 17.57 31.04 -1.94
C ASP A 116 17.66 30.73 -3.44
N ILE A 117 17.67 29.44 -3.81
CA ILE A 117 17.65 29.01 -5.22
C ILE A 117 16.37 29.50 -5.90
N ARG A 118 15.21 29.33 -5.25
CA ARG A 118 13.92 29.78 -5.78
C ARG A 118 13.90 31.29 -6.01
N ARG A 119 14.44 32.07 -5.08
CA ARG A 119 14.55 33.52 -5.19
C ARG A 119 15.46 33.92 -6.35
N ALA A 120 16.64 33.32 -6.45
CA ALA A 120 17.58 33.60 -7.55
C ALA A 120 16.98 33.26 -8.92
N GLN A 121 16.20 32.17 -9.02
CA GLN A 121 15.48 31.83 -10.25
C GLN A 121 14.42 32.86 -10.61
N GLN A 122 13.64 33.32 -9.64
CA GLN A 122 12.63 34.37 -9.86
C GLN A 122 13.28 35.67 -10.35
N GLU A 123 14.36 36.10 -9.70
CA GLU A 123 15.09 37.31 -10.11
C GLU A 123 15.65 37.20 -11.53
N ALA A 124 16.18 36.03 -11.90
CA ALA A 124 16.67 35.78 -13.26
C ALA A 124 15.56 35.80 -14.31
N GLU A 125 14.37 35.26 -13.97
CA GLU A 125 13.20 35.29 -14.84
C GLU A 125 12.67 36.71 -15.02
N ASP A 126 12.54 37.47 -13.94
CA ASP A 126 12.09 38.86 -13.97
C ASP A 126 13.05 39.73 -14.82
N GLU A 127 14.36 39.50 -14.70
CA GLU A 127 15.36 40.20 -15.50
C GLU A 127 15.30 39.79 -16.97
N ARG A 128 15.13 38.51 -17.27
CA ARG A 128 14.90 38.03 -18.65
C ARG A 128 13.69 38.71 -19.26
N ASP A 129 12.60 38.83 -18.51
CA ASP A 129 11.38 39.48 -18.98
C ASP A 129 11.55 40.99 -19.20
N ARG A 130 12.34 41.66 -18.34
CA ARG A 130 12.75 43.06 -18.56
C ARG A 130 13.56 43.22 -19.84
N LEU A 131 14.58 42.38 -20.04
CA LEU A 131 15.43 42.43 -21.23
C LEU A 131 14.62 42.14 -22.50
N THR A 132 13.70 41.17 -22.44
CA THR A 132 12.81 40.84 -23.56
C THR A 132 11.91 42.02 -23.91
N ARG A 133 11.30 42.69 -22.92
CA ARG A 133 10.49 43.90 -23.15
C ARG A 133 11.32 45.05 -23.71
N ALA A 134 12.52 45.27 -23.17
CA ALA A 134 13.43 46.31 -23.67
C ALA A 134 13.83 46.05 -25.13
N HIS A 135 14.13 44.79 -25.46
CA HIS A 135 14.43 44.40 -26.84
C HIS A 135 13.24 44.65 -27.76
N GLN A 136 12.02 44.29 -27.35
CA GLN A 136 10.82 44.53 -28.16
C GLN A 136 10.63 46.03 -28.44
N LEU A 137 10.81 46.88 -27.42
CA LEU A 137 10.71 48.33 -27.60
C LEU A 137 11.74 48.88 -28.59
N LEU A 138 12.97 48.35 -28.57
CA LEU A 138 14.00 48.74 -29.53
C LEU A 138 13.62 48.32 -30.95
N GLN A 139 13.11 47.10 -31.14
CA GLN A 139 12.63 46.64 -32.45
C GLN A 139 11.47 47.49 -32.97
N ASP A 140 10.52 47.84 -32.11
CA ASP A 140 9.38 48.67 -32.49
C ASP A 140 9.83 50.09 -32.88
N LEU A 141 10.82 50.64 -32.18
CA LEU A 141 11.42 51.93 -32.52
C LEU A 141 12.18 51.88 -33.85
N GLU A 142 12.99 50.85 -34.08
CA GLU A 142 13.71 50.64 -35.35
C GLU A 142 12.73 50.51 -36.51
N GLU A 143 11.67 49.73 -36.35
CA GLU A 143 10.62 49.59 -37.34
C GLU A 143 9.91 50.92 -37.60
N GLY A 144 9.59 51.67 -36.55
CA GLY A 144 9.00 53.01 -36.66
C GLY A 144 9.88 53.97 -37.47
N ILE A 145 11.20 53.98 -37.21
CA ILE A 145 12.17 54.77 -37.98
C ILE A 145 12.22 54.29 -39.44
N ARG A 146 12.25 52.98 -39.68
CA ARG A 146 12.28 52.40 -41.02
C ARG A 146 11.04 52.77 -41.84
N VAL A 147 9.84 52.66 -41.25
CA VAL A 147 8.58 53.03 -41.91
C VAL A 147 8.52 54.53 -42.15
N GLY A 148 8.88 55.34 -41.15
CA GLY A 148 8.87 56.80 -41.27
C GLY A 148 9.83 57.31 -42.35
N THR A 149 11.05 56.76 -42.41
CA THR A 149 12.02 57.11 -43.46
C THR A 149 11.55 56.70 -44.85
N ALA A 150 10.94 55.52 -45.00
CA ALA A 150 10.34 55.09 -46.26
C ALA A 150 9.17 55.98 -46.68
N GLU A 151 8.35 56.46 -45.74
CA GLU A 151 7.28 57.41 -46.04
C GLU A 151 7.80 58.77 -46.49
N LEU A 152 8.83 59.30 -45.83
CA LEU A 152 9.48 60.55 -46.25
C LEU A 152 10.06 60.45 -47.67
N HIS A 153 10.73 59.33 -48.00
CA HIS A 153 11.21 59.09 -49.36
C HIS A 153 10.08 59.07 -50.38
N ARG A 154 8.98 58.34 -50.11
CA ARG A 154 7.80 58.31 -51.00
C ARG A 154 7.20 59.70 -51.20
N ARG A 155 7.08 60.50 -50.14
CA ARG A 155 6.59 61.90 -50.24
C ARG A 155 7.52 62.75 -51.11
N ALA A 156 8.83 62.64 -50.91
CA ALA A 156 9.82 63.38 -51.70
C ALA A 156 9.83 62.95 -53.18
N GLU A 157 9.58 61.68 -53.50
CA GLU A 157 9.42 61.21 -54.88
C GLU A 157 8.14 61.75 -55.53
N ASN A 158 7.02 61.73 -54.80
CA ASN A 158 5.77 62.30 -55.31
C ASN A 158 5.90 63.79 -55.63
N ILE A 159 6.51 64.58 -54.73
CA ILE A 159 6.77 66.01 -54.97
C ILE A 159 7.63 66.19 -56.23
N ARG A 160 8.73 65.43 -56.35
CA ARG A 160 9.61 65.49 -57.52
C ARG A 160 8.86 65.15 -58.81
N ARG A 161 7.97 64.15 -58.78
CA ARG A 161 7.15 63.77 -59.93
C ARG A 161 6.15 64.85 -60.30
N GLU A 162 5.44 65.42 -59.33
CA GLU A 162 4.49 66.53 -59.55
C GLU A 162 5.19 67.75 -60.13
N GLU A 163 6.38 68.10 -59.63
CA GLU A 163 7.18 69.21 -60.15
C GLU A 163 7.66 68.96 -61.58
N GLN A 164 8.12 67.74 -61.90
CA GLN A 164 8.46 67.37 -63.27
C GLN A 164 7.24 67.45 -64.21
N GLU A 165 6.07 66.99 -63.76
CA GLU A 165 4.84 67.10 -64.53
C GLU A 165 4.43 68.57 -64.75
N ARG A 166 4.60 69.43 -63.75
CA ARG A 166 4.35 70.88 -63.85
C ARG A 166 5.27 71.53 -64.88
N ILE A 167 6.59 71.31 -64.76
CA ILE A 167 7.59 71.83 -65.71
C ILE A 167 7.29 71.35 -67.13
N ARG A 168 6.90 70.08 -67.30
CA ARG A 168 6.53 69.53 -68.60
C ARG A 168 5.28 70.22 -69.19
N ARG A 169 4.27 70.49 -68.37
CA ARG A 169 3.06 71.22 -68.81
C ARG A 169 3.39 72.66 -69.23
N GLU A 170 4.16 73.38 -68.42
CA GLU A 170 4.61 74.74 -68.72
C GLU A 170 5.43 74.79 -70.02
N ALA A 171 6.32 73.83 -70.25
CA ALA A 171 7.09 73.73 -71.49
C ALA A 171 6.21 73.51 -72.73
N VAL A 172 5.19 72.64 -72.63
CA VAL A 172 4.23 72.41 -73.72
C VAL A 172 3.39 73.66 -73.99
N GLU A 173 2.92 74.34 -72.94
CA GLU A 173 2.15 75.58 -73.08
C GLU A 173 2.99 76.70 -73.71
N GLN A 174 4.26 76.85 -73.30
CA GLN A 174 5.17 77.83 -73.89
C GLN A 174 5.43 77.52 -75.37
N GLN A 175 5.69 76.26 -75.72
CA GLN A 175 5.86 75.84 -77.11
C GLN A 175 4.62 76.15 -77.97
N GLN A 176 3.41 75.98 -77.41
CA GLN A 176 2.16 76.36 -78.09
C GLN A 176 2.03 77.88 -78.26
N LYS A 177 2.40 78.68 -77.25
CA LYS A 177 2.39 80.15 -77.34
C LYS A 177 3.40 80.65 -78.38
N ASP A 178 4.60 80.10 -78.39
CA ASP A 178 5.64 80.44 -79.38
C ASP A 178 5.17 80.08 -80.79
N ALA A 179 4.55 78.90 -80.97
CA ALA A 179 3.98 78.47 -82.25
C ALA A 179 2.76 79.29 -82.71
N VAL A 180 2.09 80.04 -81.83
CA VAL A 180 0.99 80.96 -82.20
C VAL A 180 1.52 82.38 -82.42
N GLY A 181 2.53 82.81 -81.66
CA GLY A 181 3.21 84.10 -81.82
C GLY A 181 4.03 84.22 -83.10
N ASP A 182 4.61 83.12 -83.58
CA ASP A 182 5.36 83.04 -84.85
C ASP A 182 4.49 83.32 -86.09
N TRP A 183 3.17 83.12 -86.01
CA TRP A 183 2.21 83.46 -87.08
C TRP A 183 1.64 84.88 -86.97
N GLY A 184 1.97 85.63 -85.91
CA GLY A 184 1.47 86.99 -85.65
C GLY A 184 2.27 88.11 -86.33
N CYS A 185 3.38 87.78 -87.01
CA CYS A 185 4.23 88.73 -87.74
C CYS A 185 4.17 88.50 -89.26
N VAL A 186 2.96 88.39 -89.83
CA VAL A 186 2.75 88.47 -91.28
C VAL A 186 1.52 89.33 -91.57
N MET A 187 1.65 90.66 -91.43
CA MET A 187 1.03 91.68 -92.31
C MET A 187 1.43 93.10 -91.90
#